data_AF-A8P5C8-F1
#
_entry.id   AF-A8P5C8-F1
#
_cell.length_a   1.000
_cell.length_b   1.000
_cell.length_c   1.000
_cell.angle_alpha   90.00
_cell.angle_beta   90.00
_cell.angle_gamma   90.00
#
_symmetry.space_group_name_H-M   'P 1'
#
loop_
_entity.id
_entity.type
_entity.pdbx_description
1 polymer ?
#
loop_
_entity_poly.entity_id
_entity_poly.type
_entity_poly.pdbx_seq_one_letter_code
_entity_poly.pdbx_strand_id
1 'polypeptide(L)'
;MGIQDKINSDNDEKALQQFKQTITRDKGRYQVCWPWKDSKNKLSDNFGLCLGRLKSLIRRLQMKPQLLSRYNQTIEEQLNSNIIEKVSSEMNEVGIIHYLPHHEVITPNKTTTNLEDSL
;
A
#
# COMPACT_ATOMS: atom_id res chain seq x y z
N MET A 1 -25.11 -18.85 10.69
CA MET A 1 -24.20 -19.59 9.79
C MET A 1 -22.88 -18.86 9.78
N GLY A 2 -21.85 -19.44 10.40
CA GLY A 2 -20.51 -18.84 10.44
C GLY A 2 -19.69 -19.27 9.23
N ILE A 3 -18.90 -18.37 8.68
CA ILE A 3 -17.84 -18.73 7.73
C ILE A 3 -16.81 -19.51 8.53
N GLN A 4 -16.74 -20.82 8.30
CA GLN A 4 -15.68 -21.65 8.86
C GLN A 4 -14.49 -21.51 7.92
N ASP A 5 -13.52 -20.69 8.31
CA ASP A 5 -12.25 -20.63 7.60
C ASP A 5 -11.64 -22.03 7.61
N LYS A 6 -11.41 -22.57 6.41
CA LYS A 6 -10.62 -23.78 6.25
C LYS A 6 -9.23 -23.45 6.78
N ILE A 7 -8.91 -23.96 7.96
CA ILE A 7 -7.57 -23.94 8.55
C ILE A 7 -6.65 -24.62 7.54
N ASN A 8 -5.96 -23.83 6.73
CA ASN A 8 -4.95 -24.34 5.83
C ASN A 8 -3.64 -24.38 6.64
N SER A 9 -3.61 -25.31 7.62
CA SER A 9 -2.59 -25.40 8.67
C SER A 9 -1.16 -25.34 8.15
N ASP A 10 -0.91 -25.86 6.95
CA ASP A 10 0.40 -25.84 6.28
C ASP A 10 0.87 -24.42 5.93
N ASN A 11 -0.02 -23.50 5.54
CA ASN A 11 0.36 -22.11 5.27
C ASN A 11 0.65 -21.35 6.57
N ASP A 12 -0.14 -21.59 7.61
CA ASP A 12 0.04 -20.93 8.90
C ASP A 12 1.33 -21.40 9.58
N GLU A 13 1.66 -22.69 9.44
CA GLU A 13 2.89 -23.28 9.94
C GLU A 13 4.11 -22.72 9.18
N LYS A 14 4.04 -22.60 7.85
CA LYS A 14 5.10 -21.95 7.04
C LYS A 14 5.29 -20.48 7.41
N ALA A 15 4.21 -19.72 7.57
CA ALA A 15 4.28 -18.32 8.00
C ALA A 15 4.91 -18.19 9.40
N LEU A 16 4.55 -19.08 10.33
CA LEU A 16 5.13 -19.11 11.67
C LEU A 16 6.62 -19.47 11.64
N GLN A 17 7.03 -20.42 10.79
CA GLN A 17 8.43 -20.76 10.59
C GLN A 17 9.23 -19.57 10.02
N GLN A 18 8.73 -18.90 8.99
CA GLN A 18 9.35 -17.70 8.42
C GLN A 18 9.48 -16.57 9.45
N PHE A 19 8.43 -16.33 10.25
CA PHE A 19 8.47 -15.37 11.34
C PHE A 19 9.59 -15.69 12.33
N LYS A 20 9.65 -16.93 12.83
CA LYS A 20 10.67 -17.37 13.79
C LYS A 20 12.09 -17.27 13.23
N GLN A 21 12.27 -17.49 11.93
CA GLN A 21 13.57 -17.42 11.27
C GLN A 21 14.04 -15.99 11.00
N THR A 22 13.11 -15.06 10.75
CA THR A 22 13.44 -13.71 10.27
C THR A 22 13.28 -12.62 11.32
N ILE A 23 12.66 -12.93 12.47
CA ILE A 23 12.57 -11.98 13.58
C ILE A 23 13.95 -11.66 14.14
N THR A 24 14.32 -10.40 14.07
CA THR A 24 15.57 -9.86 14.61
C THR A 24 15.28 -8.61 15.43
N ARG A 25 16.20 -8.24 16.32
CA ARG A 25 16.10 -7.01 17.10
C ARG A 25 17.19 -6.04 16.65
N ASP A 26 16.80 -4.99 15.95
CA ASP A 26 17.69 -3.92 15.47
C ASP A 26 17.34 -2.61 16.16
N LYS A 27 18.36 -1.94 16.73
CA LYS A 27 18.24 -0.64 17.42
C LYS A 27 17.06 -0.57 18.40
N GLY A 28 16.83 -1.64 19.15
CA GLY A 28 15.77 -1.73 20.16
C GLY A 28 14.38 -2.07 19.61
N ARG A 29 14.19 -2.17 18.29
CA ARG A 29 12.93 -2.55 17.64
C ARG A 29 13.02 -3.95 17.05
N TYR A 30 11.90 -4.68 17.05
CA TYR A 30 11.81 -5.94 16.32
C TYR A 30 11.55 -5.66 14.84
N GLN A 31 12.31 -6.33 13.98
CA GLN A 31 12.12 -6.36 12.54
C GLN A 31 11.86 -7.80 12.13
N VAL A 32 10.97 -8.01 11.18
CA VAL A 32 10.62 -9.33 10.66
C VAL A 32 10.37 -9.23 9.17
N CYS A 33 10.70 -10.28 8.43
CA CYS A 33 10.37 -10.33 7.02
C CYS A 33 8.87 -10.60 6.85
N TRP A 34 8.30 -10.05 5.78
CA TRP A 34 6.94 -10.38 5.37
C TRP A 34 6.86 -11.87 5.03
N PRO A 35 5.85 -12.60 5.56
CA PRO A 35 5.68 -14.03 5.30
C PRO A 35 5.01 -14.23 3.93
N TRP A 36 5.73 -13.90 2.86
CA TRP A 36 5.21 -14.04 1.50
C TRP A 36 4.94 -15.51 1.19
N LYS A 37 3.77 -15.77 0.58
CA LYS A 37 3.48 -17.06 -0.04
C LYS A 37 4.21 -17.14 -1.37
N ASP A 38 4.75 -18.31 -1.69
CA ASP A 38 5.26 -18.59 -3.03
C ASP A 38 4.11 -18.54 -4.05
N SER A 39 3.89 -17.38 -4.64
CA SER A 39 2.88 -17.19 -5.67
C SER A 39 3.39 -17.77 -6.99
N LYS A 40 2.94 -18.98 -7.33
CA LYS A 40 3.18 -19.59 -8.66
C LYS A 40 2.40 -18.89 -9.79
N ASN A 41 1.48 -17.99 -9.45
CA ASN A 41 0.64 -17.28 -10.40
C ASN A 41 1.24 -15.91 -10.72
N LYS A 42 1.46 -15.62 -12.00
CA LYS A 42 1.73 -14.25 -12.45
C LYS A 42 0.47 -13.42 -12.23
N LEU A 43 0.55 -12.35 -11.44
CA LEU A 43 -0.52 -11.34 -11.45
C LEU A 43 -0.59 -10.70 -12.83
N SER A 44 -1.81 -10.42 -13.29
CA SER A 44 -2.02 -9.62 -14.50
C SER A 44 -1.57 -8.17 -14.26
N ASP A 45 -1.03 -7.54 -15.29
CA ASP A 45 -0.75 -6.11 -15.28
C ASP A 45 -2.05 -5.30 -15.05
N ASN A 46 -2.00 -4.35 -14.12
CA ASN A 46 -3.11 -3.47 -13.76
C ASN A 46 -2.83 -1.98 -14.06
N PHE A 47 -1.74 -1.68 -14.77
CA PHE A 47 -1.32 -0.31 -15.06
C PHE A 47 -2.42 0.52 -15.73
N GLY A 48 -3.03 -0.02 -16.80
CA GLY A 48 -4.06 0.70 -17.55
C GLY A 48 -5.28 1.07 -16.68
N LEU A 49 -5.70 0.17 -15.79
CA LEU A 49 -6.80 0.43 -14.85
C LEU A 49 -6.42 1.51 -13.84
N CYS A 50 -5.23 1.43 -13.25
CA CYS A 50 -4.74 2.41 -12.27
C CYS A 50 -4.55 3.79 -12.90
N LEU A 51 -4.01 3.86 -14.12
CA LEU A 51 -3.88 5.12 -14.86
C LEU A 51 -5.23 5.76 -15.16
N GLY A 52 -6.25 4.96 -15.53
CA GLY A 52 -7.61 5.45 -15.73
C GLY A 52 -8.23 6.04 -14.46
N ARG A 53 -8.02 5.37 -13.32
CA ARG A 53 -8.46 5.86 -12.00
C ARG A 53 -7.72 7.15 -11.61
N LEU A 54 -6.41 7.21 -11.82
CA LEU A 54 -5.60 8.41 -11.55
C LEU A 54 -6.09 9.62 -12.37
N LYS A 55 -6.33 9.45 -13.67
CA LYS A 55 -6.88 10.53 -14.52
C LYS A 55 -8.23 11.04 -14.00
N SER A 56 -9.10 10.12 -13.57
CA SER A 56 -10.41 10.47 -13.02
C SER A 56 -10.30 11.20 -11.68
N LEU A 57 -9.37 10.79 -10.82
CA LEU A 57 -9.05 11.45 -9.56
C LEU A 57 -8.55 12.88 -9.80
N ILE A 58 -7.55 13.07 -10.66
CA ILE A 58 -6.99 14.39 -10.99
C ILE A 58 -8.09 15.33 -11.47
N ARG A 59 -8.94 14.89 -12.41
CA ARG A 59 -10.06 15.71 -12.91
C ARG A 59 -10.99 16.16 -11.78
N ARG A 60 -11.29 15.28 -10.82
CA ARG A 60 -12.16 15.60 -9.68
C ARG A 60 -11.50 16.55 -8.69
N LEU A 61 -10.20 16.37 -8.42
CA LEU A 61 -9.44 17.25 -7.52
C LEU A 61 -9.25 18.65 -8.11
N GLN A 62 -9.05 18.77 -9.42
CA GLN A 62 -8.95 20.07 -10.10
C GLN A 62 -10.20 20.95 -9.91
N MET A 63 -11.38 20.33 -9.79
CA MET A 63 -12.63 21.05 -9.51
C MET A 63 -12.76 21.49 -8.04
N LYS A 64 -11.84 21.09 -7.15
CA LYS A 64 -11.85 21.36 -5.71
C LYS A 64 -10.47 21.81 -5.23
N PRO A 65 -10.09 23.09 -5.45
CA PRO A 65 -8.73 23.58 -5.19
C PRO A 65 -8.22 23.34 -3.76
N GLN A 66 -9.09 23.51 -2.76
CA GLN A 66 -8.73 23.26 -1.36
C GLN A 66 -8.40 21.77 -1.10
N LEU A 67 -9.18 20.86 -1.68
CA LEU A 67 -8.95 19.42 -1.54
C LEU A 67 -7.67 19.01 -2.27
N LEU A 68 -7.43 19.54 -3.47
CA LEU A 68 -6.20 19.30 -4.22
C LEU A 68 -4.95 19.75 -3.44
N SER A 69 -5.00 20.94 -2.83
CA SER A 69 -3.90 21.45 -2.02
C SER A 69 -3.60 20.54 -0.83
N ARG A 70 -4.63 20.11 -0.10
CA ARG A 70 -4.47 19.18 1.04
C ARG A 70 -3.94 17.82 0.62
N TYR A 71 -4.41 17.32 -0.52
CA TYR A 71 -3.96 16.07 -1.11
C TYR A 71 -2.46 16.12 -1.46
N ASN A 72 -2.01 17.19 -2.15
CA ASN A 72 -0.60 17.38 -2.47
C ASN A 72 0.27 17.49 -1.20
N GLN A 73 -0.19 18.27 -0.22
CA GLN A 73 0.51 18.42 1.06
C GLN A 73 0.75 17.06 1.74
N THR A 74 -0.26 16.18 1.74
CA THR A 74 -0.15 14.84 2.36
C THR A 74 0.93 13.99 1.67
N ILE A 75 0.99 14.01 0.33
CA ILE A 75 2.01 13.30 -0.43
C ILE A 75 3.41 13.85 -0.13
N GLU A 76 3.56 15.18 -0.08
CA GLU A 76 4.84 15.82 0.24
C GLU A 76 5.30 15.50 1.68
N GLU A 77 4.39 15.51 2.66
CA GLU A 77 4.68 15.13 4.04
C GLU A 77 5.14 13.67 4.15
N GLN A 78 4.49 12.75 3.44
CA GLN A 78 4.89 11.34 3.40
C GLN A 78 6.26 11.16 2.73
N LEU A 79 6.52 11.88 1.63
CA LEU A 79 7.81 11.85 0.93
C LEU A 79 8.93 12.37 1.83
N ASN A 80 8.71 13.49 2.51
CA ASN A 80 9.69 14.08 3.45
C ASN A 80 9.93 13.20 4.68
N SER A 81 8.92 12.43 5.09
CA SER A 81 9.01 11.49 6.20
C SER A 81 9.62 10.14 5.80
N ASN A 82 10.03 9.96 4.54
CA ASN A 82 10.51 8.70 3.96
C ASN A 82 9.50 7.53 4.12
N ILE A 83 8.21 7.84 4.10
CA ILE A 83 7.12 6.83 4.08
C ILE A 83 6.93 6.33 2.64
N ILE A 84 7.07 7.23 1.66
CA ILE A 84 7.04 6.93 0.23
C ILE A 84 8.33 7.41 -0.43
N GLU A 85 8.62 6.86 -1.62
CA GLU A 85 9.77 7.26 -2.43
C GLU A 85 9.36 7.44 -3.90
N LYS A 86 10.12 8.24 -4.64
CA LYS A 86 9.92 8.40 -6.09
C LYS A 86 10.53 7.20 -6.81
N VAL A 87 9.72 6.55 -7.63
CA VAL A 87 10.17 5.46 -8.50
C VAL A 87 11.13 6.03 -9.57
N SER A 88 12.33 5.45 -9.70
CA SER A 88 13.29 5.80 -10.76
C SER A 88 13.30 4.74 -11.86
N SER A 89 13.68 5.12 -13.09
CA SER A 89 13.85 4.18 -14.20
C SER A 89 14.98 3.16 -13.98
N GLU A 90 15.85 3.43 -13.01
CA GLU A 90 16.99 2.59 -12.62
C GLU A 90 16.65 1.60 -11.51
N MET A 91 15.51 1.79 -10.83
CA MET A 91 14.94 0.78 -9.94
C MET A 91 14.51 -0.39 -10.82
N ASN A 92 15.45 -1.32 -11.03
CA ASN A 92 15.27 -2.52 -11.82
C ASN A 92 13.88 -3.12 -11.55
N GLU A 93 13.05 -3.19 -12.59
CA GLU A 93 11.71 -3.80 -12.62
C GLU A 93 11.78 -5.34 -12.44
N VAL A 94 12.59 -5.79 -11.49
CA VAL A 94 12.81 -7.22 -11.23
C VAL A 94 11.66 -7.69 -10.35
N GLY A 95 10.67 -8.31 -10.98
CA GLY A 95 9.55 -8.94 -10.30
C GLY A 95 8.19 -8.58 -10.90
N ILE A 96 7.14 -8.79 -10.12
CA ILE A 96 5.77 -8.43 -10.48
C ILE A 96 5.55 -6.98 -10.05
N ILE A 97 5.34 -6.07 -11.01
CA ILE A 97 4.91 -4.70 -10.72
C ILE A 97 3.39 -4.69 -10.65
N HIS A 98 2.86 -4.08 -9.59
CA HIS A 98 1.44 -3.87 -9.43
C HIS A 98 1.19 -2.47 -8.85
N TYR A 99 0.28 -1.74 -9.46
CA TYR A 99 -0.02 -0.36 -9.11
C TYR A 99 -1.16 -0.32 -8.09
N LEU A 100 -1.09 0.58 -7.11
CA LEU A 100 -2.19 0.79 -6.15
C LEU A 100 -3.04 1.97 -6.60
N PRO A 101 -4.35 1.79 -6.80
CA PRO A 101 -5.25 2.87 -7.12
C PRO A 101 -5.50 3.72 -5.86
N HIS A 102 -4.93 4.92 -5.83
CA HIS A 102 -5.11 5.84 -4.72
C HIS A 102 -6.43 6.61 -4.82
N HIS A 103 -7.08 6.87 -3.68
CA HIS A 103 -8.22 7.77 -3.56
C HIS A 103 -8.23 8.42 -2.18
N GLU A 104 -8.76 9.65 -2.10
CA GLU A 104 -8.82 10.38 -0.85
C GLU A 104 -10.04 9.98 -0.02
N VAL A 105 -9.84 9.71 1.28
CA VAL A 105 -10.91 9.43 2.22
C VAL A 105 -11.29 10.70 2.98
N ILE A 106 -12.49 11.20 2.76
CA ILE A 106 -13.01 12.42 3.41
C ILE A 106 -13.86 12.02 4.61
N THR A 107 -13.44 12.41 5.82
CA THR A 107 -14.22 12.22 7.05
C THR A 107 -14.75 13.57 7.57
N PRO A 108 -16.01 13.95 7.25
CA PRO A 108 -16.52 15.30 7.52
C PRO A 108 -16.72 15.65 9.00
N ASN A 109 -16.72 14.66 9.90
CA ASN A 109 -17.03 14.86 11.34
C ASN A 109 -15.82 14.74 12.28
N LYS A 110 -14.59 14.64 11.76
CA LYS A 110 -13.37 14.73 12.59
C LYS A 110 -12.81 16.14 12.46
N THR A 111 -12.63 16.82 13.59
CA THR A 111 -12.04 18.17 13.71
C THR A 111 -10.59 18.26 13.24
N THR A 112 -9.98 17.12 12.86
CA THR A 112 -8.72 17.04 12.13
C THR A 112 -8.99 16.38 10.77
N THR A 113 -8.96 17.17 9.70
CA THR A 113 -9.01 16.69 8.31
C THR A 113 -7.67 16.03 7.96
N ASN A 114 -7.43 14.84 8.50
CA ASN A 114 -6.40 13.94 8.02
C ASN A 114 -7.05 13.06 6.96
N LEU A 115 -6.64 13.26 5.71
CA LEU A 115 -6.89 12.32 4.63
C LEU A 115 -6.15 11.04 5.02
N GLU A 116 -6.89 9.99 5.36
CA GLU A 116 -6.31 8.68 5.57
C GLU A 116 -6.32 7.94 4.22
N ASP A 117 -5.14 7.47 3.80
CA ASP A 117 -5.00 6.69 2.58
C ASP A 117 -5.49 5.26 2.84
N SER A 118 -6.43 4.79 2.01
CA SER A 118 -6.81 3.37 1.97
C SER A 118 -6.02 2.69 0.86
N LEU A 119 -5.15 1.76 1.25
CA LEU A 119 -4.37 0.87 0.38
C LEU A 119 -5.25 -0.20 -0.26
#